data_AF-A0A553GP77-F1
#
_entry.id   AF-A0A553GP77-F1
#
_cell.length_a   1.000
_cell.length_b   1.000
_cell.length_c   1.000
_cell.angle_alpha   90.00
_cell.angle_beta   90.00
_cell.angle_gamma   90.00
#
_symmetry.space_group_name_H-M   'P 1'
#
loop_
_entity.id
_entity.type
_entity.pdbx_description
1 polymer ?
#
loop_
_entity_poly.entity_id
_entity_poly.type
_entity_poly.pdbx_seq_one_letter_code
_entity_poly.pdbx_strand_id
1 'polypeptide(L)'
;MNKSIIKKYRFYSLLFGLVIGITFRFITPLFVSFKSKYSDFIFTCLCIVAGVLVGYVSYIIGKITLIQTIKKINEYTTKVASGDFQQKFSLNSDDEIGELTSSLSQMIDKIRGVILCITEEATAITNASQKISTNAKELFEGADQQAEASDLITNNINQISKRSYKNYAYAIQTDKLTSQAMTSINALYQTGEESINSIKNIVSEVDIINKFASQTNVLAINASIEAKRAGIHGKGFNVVANEVRSLANKSQLASYDIGIITNDIKSVSLRSNQLLNELLPKIQKASKQVQGITQASKDQQTAIEEVNFAVCEMNEVMQQNKSNSKYFADSSLKLEQQAEQLKNVISFFKV
;
A
#
# COMPACT_ATOMS: atom_id res chain seq x y z
N MET A 1 -27.45 -48.98 54.57
CA MET A 1 -27.10 -50.41 54.75
C MET A 1 -26.18 -50.89 53.62
N ASN A 2 -24.88 -50.53 53.63
CA ASN A 2 -23.91 -51.14 52.71
C ASN A 2 -23.08 -52.16 53.48
N LYS A 3 -23.36 -53.45 53.26
CA LYS A 3 -22.54 -54.55 53.79
C LYS A 3 -21.16 -54.45 53.13
N SER A 4 -20.18 -53.92 53.88
CA SER A 4 -18.76 -53.89 53.47
C SER A 4 -18.37 -55.22 52.81
N ILE A 5 -17.76 -55.14 51.62
CA ILE A 5 -17.27 -56.30 50.86
C ILE A 5 -16.37 -57.17 51.73
N ILE A 6 -15.58 -56.55 52.62
CA ILE A 6 -14.71 -57.21 53.60
C ILE A 6 -15.52 -58.02 54.63
N LYS A 7 -16.68 -57.51 55.08
CA LYS A 7 -17.57 -58.25 56.00
C LYS A 7 -18.16 -59.47 55.34
N LYS A 8 -18.53 -59.38 54.04
CA LYS A 8 -19.00 -60.54 53.26
C LYS A 8 -17.87 -61.55 53.06
N TYR A 9 -16.68 -61.11 52.65
CA TYR A 9 -15.51 -61.97 52.46
C TYR A 9 -15.11 -62.72 53.73
N ARG A 10 -15.10 -62.03 54.89
CA ARG A 10 -14.87 -62.65 56.21
C ARG A 10 -15.88 -63.76 56.51
N PHE A 11 -17.16 -63.49 56.24
CA PHE A 11 -18.23 -64.47 56.47
C PHE A 11 -18.06 -65.71 55.59
N TYR A 12 -17.81 -65.53 54.28
CA TYR A 12 -17.61 -66.66 53.35
C TYR A 12 -16.34 -67.46 53.65
N SER A 13 -15.23 -66.82 54.01
CA SER A 13 -13.97 -67.51 54.30
C SER A 13 -14.04 -68.33 55.61
N LEU A 14 -14.69 -67.78 56.65
CA LEU A 14 -14.97 -68.54 57.89
C LEU A 14 -15.97 -69.68 57.67
N LEU A 15 -17.03 -69.43 56.88
CA LEU A 15 -18.02 -70.46 56.53
C LEU A 15 -17.36 -71.61 55.75
N PHE A 16 -16.48 -71.29 54.80
CA PHE A 16 -15.71 -72.27 54.03
C PHE A 16 -14.79 -73.10 54.92
N GLY A 17 -14.04 -72.46 55.83
CA GLY A 17 -13.20 -73.15 56.81
C GLY A 17 -14.00 -74.08 57.73
N LEU A 18 -15.17 -73.64 58.19
CA LEU A 18 -16.08 -74.46 59.01
C LEU A 18 -16.63 -75.66 58.23
N VAL A 19 -17.06 -75.46 56.99
CA VAL A 19 -17.55 -76.54 56.11
C VAL A 19 -16.44 -77.57 55.88
N ILE A 20 -15.21 -77.14 55.59
CA ILE A 20 -14.06 -78.06 55.44
C ILE A 20 -13.78 -78.85 56.72
N GLY A 21 -13.81 -78.18 57.88
CA GLY A 21 -13.59 -78.85 59.16
C GLY A 21 -14.62 -79.95 59.43
N ILE A 22 -15.89 -79.72 59.06
CA ILE A 22 -16.98 -80.70 59.19
C ILE A 22 -16.85 -81.81 58.15
N THR A 23 -16.58 -81.50 56.87
CA THR A 23 -16.49 -82.52 55.81
C THR A 23 -15.27 -83.42 56.00
N PHE A 24 -14.13 -82.88 56.41
CA PHE A 24 -12.93 -83.66 56.72
C PHE A 24 -13.19 -84.68 57.82
N ARG A 25 -13.98 -84.29 58.83
CA ARG A 25 -14.44 -85.21 59.88
C ARG A 25 -15.27 -86.36 59.31
N PHE A 26 -16.17 -86.14 58.36
CA PHE A 26 -16.93 -87.24 57.74
C PHE A 26 -16.06 -88.20 56.92
N ILE A 27 -14.91 -87.76 56.41
CA ILE A 27 -13.99 -88.56 55.59
C ILE A 27 -12.99 -89.35 56.44
N THR A 28 -12.59 -88.84 57.61
CA THR A 28 -11.59 -89.49 58.47
C THR A 28 -11.84 -90.95 58.89
N PRO A 29 -13.08 -91.45 59.09
CA PRO A 29 -13.34 -92.85 59.42
C PRO A 29 -12.92 -93.85 58.34
N LEU A 30 -12.73 -93.38 57.09
CA LEU A 30 -12.27 -94.20 55.96
C LEU A 30 -10.78 -94.56 56.05
N PHE A 31 -10.00 -93.81 56.84
CA PHE A 31 -8.53 -93.93 56.92
C PHE A 31 -8.02 -94.32 58.30
N VAL A 32 -8.78 -94.04 59.37
CA VAL A 32 -8.35 -94.27 60.76
C VAL A 32 -9.52 -94.83 61.58
N SER A 33 -9.30 -95.95 62.27
CA SER A 33 -10.25 -96.51 63.23
C SER A 33 -9.87 -96.09 64.66
N PHE A 34 -10.77 -95.36 65.33
CA PHE A 34 -10.52 -94.87 66.69
C PHE A 34 -10.90 -95.92 67.74
N LYS A 35 -9.98 -96.18 68.69
CA LYS A 35 -10.12 -97.23 69.72
C LYS A 35 -11.03 -96.82 70.89
N SER A 36 -11.36 -95.53 71.04
CA SER A 36 -12.22 -95.00 72.12
C SER A 36 -13.17 -93.89 71.62
N LYS A 37 -14.40 -93.85 72.15
CA LYS A 37 -15.36 -92.76 71.91
C LYS A 37 -14.79 -91.39 72.33
N TYR A 38 -13.88 -91.35 73.30
CA TYR A 38 -13.27 -90.11 73.78
C TYR A 38 -12.23 -89.55 72.80
N SER A 39 -11.39 -90.41 72.21
CA SER A 39 -10.42 -89.99 71.18
C SER A 39 -11.11 -89.52 69.90
N ASP A 40 -12.24 -90.13 69.55
CA ASP A 40 -13.04 -89.73 68.38
C ASP A 40 -13.64 -88.33 68.58
N PHE A 41 -14.20 -88.04 69.77
CA PHE A 41 -14.73 -86.71 70.09
C PHE A 41 -13.67 -85.62 70.08
N ILE A 42 -12.51 -85.84 70.72
CA ILE A 42 -11.40 -84.86 70.72
C ILE A 42 -10.94 -84.55 69.30
N PHE A 43 -10.82 -85.58 68.47
CA PHE A 43 -10.42 -85.42 67.08
C PHE A 43 -11.44 -84.59 66.27
N THR A 44 -12.74 -84.76 66.52
CA THR A 44 -13.78 -83.93 65.88
C THR A 44 -13.65 -82.44 66.20
N CYS A 45 -13.42 -82.11 67.47
CA CYS A 45 -13.22 -80.73 67.91
C CYS A 45 -11.95 -80.15 67.28
N LEU A 46 -10.88 -80.94 67.20
CA LEU A 46 -9.61 -80.53 66.61
C LEU A 46 -9.74 -80.23 65.11
N CYS A 47 -10.51 -81.03 64.36
CA CYS A 47 -10.79 -80.78 62.95
C CYS A 47 -11.63 -79.51 62.71
N ILE A 48 -12.64 -79.25 63.55
CA ILE A 48 -13.45 -78.03 63.44
C ILE A 48 -12.60 -76.80 63.76
N VAL A 49 -11.78 -76.85 64.82
CA VAL A 49 -10.86 -75.76 65.18
C VAL A 49 -9.82 -75.52 64.08
N ALA A 50 -9.24 -76.59 63.52
CA ALA A 50 -8.30 -76.48 62.41
C ALA A 50 -8.95 -75.88 61.15
N GLY A 51 -10.18 -76.28 60.81
CA GLY A 51 -10.94 -75.71 59.69
C GLY A 51 -11.24 -74.23 59.85
N VAL A 52 -11.68 -73.81 61.05
CA VAL A 52 -11.89 -72.39 61.38
C VAL A 52 -10.57 -71.61 61.31
N LEU A 53 -9.45 -72.18 61.76
CA LEU A 53 -8.12 -71.58 61.64
C LEU A 53 -7.71 -71.38 60.18
N VAL A 54 -7.92 -72.38 59.31
CA VAL A 54 -7.64 -72.28 57.87
C VAL A 54 -8.51 -71.20 57.22
N GLY A 55 -9.80 -71.13 57.55
CA GLY A 55 -10.69 -70.05 57.09
C GLY A 55 -10.23 -68.68 57.59
N TYR A 56 -9.78 -68.57 58.84
CA TYR A 56 -9.27 -67.31 59.39
C TYR A 56 -7.96 -66.86 58.71
N VAL A 57 -7.02 -67.79 58.46
CA VAL A 57 -5.76 -67.51 57.75
C VAL A 57 -6.02 -67.13 56.29
N SER A 58 -6.91 -67.84 55.60
CA SER A 58 -7.37 -67.51 54.24
C SER A 58 -7.97 -66.11 54.19
N TYR A 59 -8.82 -65.75 55.16
CA TYR A 59 -9.34 -64.40 55.29
C TYR A 59 -8.25 -63.35 55.47
N ILE A 60 -7.26 -63.60 56.35
CA ILE A 60 -6.15 -62.66 56.58
C ILE A 60 -5.33 -62.46 55.31
N ILE A 61 -4.97 -63.54 54.61
CA ILE A 61 -4.17 -63.47 53.37
C ILE A 61 -4.95 -62.68 52.31
N GLY A 62 -6.21 -63.04 52.03
CA GLY A 62 -7.01 -62.33 51.03
C GLY A 62 -7.29 -60.87 51.42
N LYS A 63 -7.51 -60.60 52.71
CA LYS A 63 -7.66 -59.25 53.24
C LYS A 63 -6.39 -58.43 53.02
N ILE A 64 -5.22 -58.97 53.34
CA ILE A 64 -3.94 -58.26 53.19
C ILE A 64 -3.69 -57.98 51.70
N THR A 65 -3.78 -59.00 50.85
CA THR A 65 -3.46 -58.88 49.42
C THR A 65 -4.42 -57.94 48.68
N LEU A 66 -5.74 -58.09 48.85
CA LEU A 66 -6.72 -57.26 48.13
C LEU A 66 -6.80 -55.84 48.69
N ILE A 67 -6.80 -55.66 50.02
CA ILE A 67 -6.95 -54.32 50.61
C ILE A 67 -5.70 -53.49 50.38
N GLN A 68 -4.51 -54.07 50.48
CA GLN A 68 -3.28 -53.31 50.21
C GLN A 68 -3.24 -52.82 48.77
N THR A 69 -3.65 -53.66 47.82
CA THR A 69 -3.70 -53.26 46.40
C THR A 69 -4.75 -52.18 46.13
N ILE A 70 -5.97 -52.33 46.66
CA ILE A 70 -7.01 -51.29 46.55
C ILE A 70 -6.56 -49.99 47.21
N LYS A 71 -5.86 -50.07 48.35
CA LYS A 71 -5.34 -48.88 49.03
C LYS A 71 -4.29 -48.17 48.19
N LYS A 72 -3.41 -48.89 47.49
CA LYS A 72 -2.45 -48.30 46.54
C LYS A 72 -3.15 -47.63 45.36
N ILE A 73 -4.19 -48.26 44.79
CA ILE A 73 -5.00 -47.65 43.73
C ILE A 73 -5.66 -46.36 44.24
N ASN A 74 -6.22 -46.40 45.45
CA ASN A 74 -6.85 -45.24 46.09
C ASN A 74 -5.85 -44.11 46.39
N GLU A 75 -4.65 -44.43 46.86
CA GLU A 75 -3.59 -43.45 47.08
C GLU A 75 -3.19 -42.78 45.76
N TYR A 76 -3.07 -43.55 44.68
CA TYR A 76 -2.77 -43.01 43.37
C TYR A 76 -3.89 -42.14 42.79
N THR A 77 -5.15 -42.58 42.87
CA THR A 77 -6.31 -41.76 42.47
C THR A 77 -6.47 -40.51 43.32
N THR A 78 -6.11 -40.57 44.61
CA THR A 78 -6.11 -39.38 45.49
C THR A 78 -5.08 -38.35 45.03
N LYS A 79 -3.89 -38.78 44.56
CA LYS A 79 -2.88 -37.88 43.98
C LYS A 79 -3.38 -37.24 42.68
N VAL A 80 -3.97 -38.02 41.79
CA VAL A 80 -4.59 -37.50 40.55
C VAL A 80 -5.71 -36.50 40.87
N ALA A 81 -6.55 -36.79 41.87
CA ALA A 81 -7.60 -35.87 42.32
C ALA A 81 -7.04 -34.57 42.93
N SER A 82 -5.83 -34.61 43.49
CA SER A 82 -5.09 -33.41 43.93
C SER A 82 -4.36 -32.68 42.81
N GLY A 83 -4.51 -33.12 41.56
CA GLY A 83 -3.89 -32.52 40.38
C GLY A 83 -2.49 -33.05 40.05
N ASP A 84 -1.99 -34.08 40.71
CA ASP A 84 -0.67 -34.67 40.41
C ASP A 84 -0.80 -35.83 39.39
N PHE A 85 -0.41 -35.56 38.15
CA PHE A 85 -0.38 -36.48 37.01
C PHE A 85 1.06 -36.95 36.66
N GLN A 86 2.06 -36.60 37.46
CA GLN A 86 3.47 -36.92 37.16
C GLN A 86 3.81 -38.38 37.47
N GLN A 87 3.09 -38.98 38.42
CA GLN A 87 3.34 -40.34 38.85
C GLN A 87 2.83 -41.34 37.79
N LYS A 88 3.62 -42.38 37.52
CA LYS A 88 3.18 -43.55 36.75
C LYS A 88 2.78 -44.65 37.71
N PHE A 89 1.58 -45.21 37.55
CA PHE A 89 1.13 -46.35 38.33
C PHE A 89 1.19 -47.62 37.50
N SER A 90 2.14 -48.49 37.84
CA SER A 90 2.27 -49.82 37.26
C SER A 90 2.02 -50.86 38.35
N LEU A 91 1.00 -51.69 38.16
CA LEU A 91 0.70 -52.82 39.01
C LEU A 91 0.65 -54.05 38.12
N ASN A 92 1.59 -54.99 38.32
CA ASN A 92 1.64 -56.23 37.54
C ASN A 92 0.66 -57.22 38.16
N SER A 93 -0.50 -57.38 37.54
CA SER A 93 -1.54 -58.33 37.91
C SER A 93 -2.26 -58.77 36.65
N ASP A 94 -2.48 -60.08 36.49
CA ASP A 94 -3.18 -60.66 35.33
C ASP A 94 -4.66 -60.96 35.64
N ASP A 95 -5.24 -60.23 36.61
CA ASP A 95 -6.61 -60.36 37.08
C ASP A 95 -7.42 -59.07 36.83
N GLU A 96 -8.67 -59.01 37.33
CA GLU A 96 -9.56 -57.85 37.15
C GLU A 96 -8.99 -56.56 37.77
N ILE A 97 -8.09 -56.67 38.75
CA ILE A 97 -7.37 -55.52 39.33
C ILE A 97 -6.33 -54.98 38.34
N GLY A 98 -5.67 -55.86 37.61
CA GLY A 98 -4.77 -55.51 36.51
C GLY A 98 -5.49 -54.75 35.40
N GLU A 99 -6.65 -55.27 34.96
CA GLU A 99 -7.48 -54.61 33.94
C GLU A 99 -7.95 -53.21 34.40
N LEU A 100 -8.48 -53.10 35.63
CA LEU A 100 -8.88 -51.81 36.23
C LEU A 100 -7.71 -50.82 36.28
N THR A 101 -6.53 -51.30 36.69
CA THR A 101 -5.32 -50.48 36.78
C THR A 101 -4.87 -49.99 35.40
N SER A 102 -4.92 -50.86 34.40
CA SER A 102 -4.59 -50.54 33.01
C SER A 102 -5.53 -49.48 32.44
N SER A 103 -6.86 -49.66 32.58
CA SER A 103 -7.85 -48.67 32.14
C SER A 103 -7.68 -47.33 32.86
N LEU A 104 -7.40 -47.34 34.17
CA LEU A 104 -7.13 -46.14 34.95
C LEU A 104 -5.88 -45.41 34.46
N SER A 105 -4.79 -46.14 34.18
CA SER A 105 -3.55 -45.57 33.63
C SER A 105 -3.82 -44.93 32.27
N GLN A 106 -4.53 -45.61 31.38
CA GLN A 106 -4.87 -45.06 30.06
C GLN A 106 -5.70 -43.78 30.18
N MET A 107 -6.67 -43.72 31.10
CA MET A 107 -7.47 -42.52 31.36
C MET A 107 -6.59 -41.35 31.83
N ILE A 108 -5.67 -41.60 32.76
CA ILE A 108 -4.75 -40.59 33.29
C ILE A 108 -3.79 -40.10 32.20
N ASP A 109 -3.25 -40.99 31.39
CA ASP A 109 -2.37 -40.63 30.26
C ASP A 109 -3.11 -39.77 29.22
N LYS A 110 -4.40 -40.08 28.94
CA LYS A 110 -5.23 -39.26 28.05
C LYS A 110 -5.52 -37.88 28.63
N ILE A 111 -5.87 -37.78 29.90
CA ILE A 111 -6.09 -36.50 30.57
C ILE A 111 -4.80 -35.68 30.58
N ARG A 112 -3.66 -36.30 30.92
CA ARG A 112 -2.34 -35.67 30.86
C ARG A 112 -2.03 -35.12 29.47
N GLY A 113 -2.28 -35.89 28.42
CA GLY A 113 -2.11 -35.44 27.03
C GLY A 113 -2.98 -34.22 26.69
N VAL A 114 -4.23 -34.21 27.14
CA VAL A 114 -5.13 -33.05 26.96
C VAL A 114 -4.60 -31.82 27.71
N ILE A 115 -4.14 -31.97 28.94
CA ILE A 115 -3.59 -30.85 29.74
C ILE A 115 -2.34 -30.26 29.08
N LEU A 116 -1.43 -31.10 28.60
CA LEU A 116 -0.23 -30.67 27.88
C LEU A 116 -0.59 -29.90 26.60
N CYS A 117 -1.51 -30.45 25.80
CA CYS A 117 -1.99 -29.80 24.58
C CYS A 117 -2.59 -28.41 24.87
N ILE A 118 -3.45 -28.27 25.89
CA ILE A 118 -4.02 -26.96 26.22
C ILE A 118 -2.94 -25.99 26.71
N THR A 119 -1.92 -26.46 27.43
CA THR A 119 -0.80 -25.62 27.90
C THR A 119 0.03 -25.08 26.73
N GLU A 120 0.30 -25.93 25.73
CA GLU A 120 0.99 -25.56 24.49
C GLU A 120 0.16 -24.55 23.69
N GLU A 121 -1.12 -24.82 23.46
CA GLU A 121 -2.04 -23.94 22.73
C GLU A 121 -2.22 -22.58 23.42
N ALA A 122 -2.37 -22.55 24.75
CA ALA A 122 -2.44 -21.29 25.49
C ALA A 122 -1.15 -20.46 25.34
N THR A 123 0.01 -21.12 25.28
CA THR A 123 1.29 -20.44 25.01
C THR A 123 1.37 -19.93 23.58
N ALA A 124 0.89 -20.70 22.61
CA ALA A 124 0.79 -20.27 21.21
C ALA A 124 -0.13 -19.04 21.06
N ILE A 125 -1.29 -19.02 21.73
CA ILE A 125 -2.23 -17.88 21.72
C ILE A 125 -1.56 -16.64 22.34
N THR A 126 -0.82 -16.78 23.45
CA THR A 126 -0.09 -15.66 24.06
C THR A 126 0.88 -15.04 23.05
N ASN A 127 1.71 -15.88 22.41
CA ASN A 127 2.71 -15.42 21.45
C ASN A 127 2.07 -14.80 20.19
N ALA A 128 0.98 -15.39 19.68
CA ALA A 128 0.24 -14.87 18.53
C ALA A 128 -0.39 -13.51 18.85
N SER A 129 -0.97 -13.36 20.05
CA SER A 129 -1.55 -12.10 20.52
C SER A 129 -0.49 -11.01 20.58
N GLN A 130 0.67 -11.30 21.18
CA GLN A 130 1.78 -10.33 21.25
C GLN A 130 2.23 -9.86 19.85
N LYS A 131 2.31 -10.77 18.87
CA LYS A 131 2.60 -10.42 17.47
C LYS A 131 1.51 -9.54 16.85
N ILE A 132 0.24 -9.85 17.09
CA ILE A 132 -0.89 -9.02 16.62
C ILE A 132 -0.80 -7.61 17.22
N SER A 133 -0.44 -7.48 18.49
CA SER A 133 -0.27 -6.19 19.17
C SER A 133 0.86 -5.36 18.54
N THR A 134 2.02 -5.99 18.29
CA THR A 134 3.13 -5.33 17.59
C THR A 134 2.72 -4.88 16.19
N ASN A 135 2.09 -5.75 15.41
CA ASN A 135 1.62 -5.41 14.06
C ASN A 135 0.56 -4.30 14.07
N ALA A 136 -0.31 -4.29 15.07
CA ALA A 136 -1.29 -3.23 15.25
C ALA A 136 -0.58 -1.89 15.49
N LYS A 137 0.44 -1.86 16.35
CA LYS A 137 1.25 -0.66 16.59
C LYS A 137 1.96 -0.18 15.31
N GLU A 138 2.59 -1.08 14.57
CA GLU A 138 3.23 -0.75 13.29
C GLU A 138 2.21 -0.20 12.27
N LEU A 139 1.01 -0.79 12.21
CA LEU A 139 -0.07 -0.30 11.35
C LEU A 139 -0.53 1.11 11.76
N PHE A 140 -0.59 1.41 13.06
CA PHE A 140 -0.92 2.74 13.56
C PHE A 140 0.14 3.77 13.15
N GLU A 141 1.41 3.46 13.37
CA GLU A 141 2.54 4.32 13.03
C GLU A 141 2.61 4.55 11.51
N GLY A 142 2.41 3.50 10.71
CA GLY A 142 2.35 3.61 9.25
C GLY A 142 1.18 4.47 8.78
N ALA A 143 0.01 4.34 9.41
CA ALA A 143 -1.14 5.22 9.12
C ALA A 143 -0.86 6.68 9.53
N ASP A 144 -0.09 6.93 10.58
CA ASP A 144 0.29 8.28 10.99
C ASP A 144 1.28 8.92 10.01
N GLN A 145 2.29 8.17 9.56
CA GLN A 145 3.20 8.61 8.51
C GLN A 145 2.47 8.88 7.19
N GLN A 146 1.46 8.06 6.85
CA GLN A 146 0.62 8.29 5.68
C GLN A 146 -0.20 9.59 5.81
N ALA A 147 -0.58 9.99 7.03
CA ALA A 147 -1.24 11.27 7.29
C ALA A 147 -0.33 12.44 6.91
N GLU A 148 0.90 12.42 7.40
CA GLU A 148 1.89 13.48 7.12
C GLU A 148 2.18 13.58 5.62
N ALA A 149 2.31 12.43 4.94
CA ALA A 149 2.48 12.39 3.50
C ALA A 149 1.26 12.95 2.74
N SER A 150 0.04 12.64 3.20
CA SER A 150 -1.22 13.18 2.68
C SER A 150 -1.27 14.71 2.76
N ASP A 151 -0.89 15.27 3.91
CA ASP A 151 -0.85 16.72 4.13
C ASP A 151 0.16 17.40 3.21
N LEU A 152 1.35 16.79 3.04
CA LEU A 152 2.37 17.28 2.12
C LEU A 152 1.88 17.27 0.67
N ILE A 153 1.24 16.17 0.24
CA ILE A 153 0.64 16.04 -1.09
C ILE A 153 -0.41 17.13 -1.31
N THR A 154 -1.30 17.34 -0.34
CA THR A 154 -2.34 18.38 -0.40
C THR A 154 -1.75 19.77 -0.58
N ASN A 155 -0.69 20.10 0.18
CA ASN A 155 0.00 21.39 0.05
C ASN A 155 0.64 21.54 -1.35
N ASN A 156 1.30 20.50 -1.84
CA ASN A 156 1.91 20.51 -3.18
C ASN A 156 0.87 20.67 -4.29
N ILE A 157 -0.26 19.95 -4.20
CA ILE A 157 -1.36 20.06 -5.15
C ILE A 157 -1.94 21.47 -5.15
N ASN A 158 -2.13 22.09 -3.99
CA ASN A 158 -2.58 23.48 -3.89
C ASN A 158 -1.60 24.46 -4.57
N GLN A 159 -0.29 24.23 -4.45
CA GLN A 159 0.70 25.04 -5.15
C GLN A 159 0.68 24.80 -6.66
N ILE A 160 0.55 23.55 -7.11
CA ILE A 160 0.45 23.19 -8.53
C ILE A 160 -0.82 23.80 -9.14
N SER A 161 -1.95 23.76 -8.42
CA SER A 161 -3.21 24.40 -8.83
C SER A 161 -3.04 25.89 -9.08
N LYS A 162 -2.43 26.61 -8.13
CA LYS A 162 -2.11 28.04 -8.29
C LYS A 162 -1.20 28.31 -9.50
N ARG A 163 -0.21 27.45 -9.76
CA ARG A 163 0.68 27.58 -10.91
C ARG A 163 -0.03 27.29 -12.23
N SER A 164 -0.87 26.26 -12.29
CA SER A 164 -1.69 25.95 -13.45
C SER A 164 -2.64 27.11 -13.80
N TYR A 165 -3.30 27.69 -12.80
CA TYR A 165 -4.15 28.87 -12.99
C TYR A 165 -3.37 30.07 -13.56
N LYS A 166 -2.17 30.34 -13.03
CA LYS A 166 -1.30 31.40 -13.56
C LYS A 166 -0.86 31.11 -15.00
N ASN A 167 -0.49 29.88 -15.32
CA ASN A 167 -0.12 29.47 -16.68
C ASN A 167 -1.27 29.67 -17.66
N TYR A 168 -2.49 29.30 -17.27
CA TYR A 168 -3.70 29.54 -18.05
C TYR A 168 -3.92 31.04 -18.31
N ALA A 169 -3.82 31.88 -17.28
CA ALA A 169 -3.97 33.33 -17.42
C ALA A 169 -2.88 33.95 -18.32
N TYR A 170 -1.62 33.52 -18.17
CA TYR A 170 -0.52 33.96 -19.05
C TYR A 170 -0.72 33.51 -20.49
N ALA A 171 -1.24 32.29 -20.71
CA ALA A 171 -1.54 31.80 -22.05
C ALA A 171 -2.62 32.67 -22.72
N ILE A 172 -3.73 32.96 -22.04
CA ILE A 172 -4.77 33.86 -22.56
C ILE A 172 -4.21 35.25 -22.88
N GLN A 173 -3.41 35.82 -21.97
CA GLN A 173 -2.80 37.14 -22.19
C GLN A 173 -1.86 37.12 -23.39
N THR A 174 -1.05 36.07 -23.52
CA THR A 174 -0.12 35.91 -24.65
C THR A 174 -0.88 35.73 -25.96
N ASP A 175 -1.97 34.95 -25.98
CA ASP A 175 -2.80 34.77 -27.17
C ASP A 175 -3.38 36.12 -27.65
N LYS A 176 -3.91 36.92 -26.72
CA LYS A 176 -4.38 38.29 -27.01
C LYS A 176 -3.27 39.17 -27.60
N LEU A 177 -2.08 39.15 -27.01
CA LEU A 177 -0.93 39.91 -27.50
C LEU A 177 -0.49 39.45 -28.89
N THR A 178 -0.48 38.14 -29.15
CA THR A 178 -0.13 37.59 -30.47
C THR A 178 -1.18 37.97 -31.52
N SER A 179 -2.46 37.96 -31.18
CA SER A 179 -3.54 38.41 -32.05
C SER A 179 -3.40 39.89 -32.43
N GLN A 180 -3.13 40.76 -31.44
CA GLN A 180 -2.85 42.17 -31.67
C GLN A 180 -1.62 42.40 -32.55
N ALA A 181 -0.54 41.65 -32.30
CA ALA A 181 0.68 41.71 -33.11
C ALA A 181 0.42 41.30 -34.57
N MET A 182 -0.40 40.26 -34.80
CA MET A 182 -0.80 39.87 -36.15
C MET A 182 -1.58 40.97 -36.87
N THR A 183 -2.52 41.64 -36.18
CA THR A 183 -3.25 42.78 -36.76
C THR A 183 -2.30 43.91 -37.14
N SER A 184 -1.35 44.28 -36.27
CA SER A 184 -0.37 45.32 -36.54
C SER A 184 0.57 44.97 -37.70
N ILE A 185 1.01 43.72 -37.80
CA ILE A 185 1.87 43.26 -38.91
C ILE A 185 1.12 43.29 -40.24
N ASN A 186 -0.16 42.89 -40.27
CA ASN A 186 -0.97 42.98 -41.47
C ASN A 186 -1.15 44.45 -41.93
N ALA A 187 -1.37 45.37 -40.99
CA ALA A 187 -1.45 46.80 -41.31
C ALA A 187 -0.12 47.36 -41.84
N LEU A 188 1.01 46.96 -41.23
CA LEU A 188 2.35 47.34 -41.72
C LEU A 188 2.62 46.79 -43.13
N TYR A 189 2.19 45.56 -43.41
CA TYR A 189 2.32 44.94 -44.73
C TYR A 189 1.54 45.72 -45.80
N GLN A 190 0.29 46.08 -45.51
CA GLN A 190 -0.54 46.89 -46.41
C GLN A 190 0.08 48.27 -46.67
N THR A 191 0.52 48.95 -45.60
CA THR A 191 1.19 50.26 -45.72
C THR A 191 2.49 50.17 -46.52
N GLY A 192 3.24 49.07 -46.36
CA GLY A 192 4.45 48.80 -47.13
C GLY A 192 4.17 48.66 -48.63
N GLU A 193 3.11 47.95 -49.01
CA GLU A 193 2.67 47.83 -50.41
C GLU A 193 2.25 49.19 -51.00
N GLU A 194 1.51 50.00 -50.25
CA GLU A 194 1.14 51.37 -50.66
C GLU A 194 2.38 52.26 -50.88
N SER A 195 3.37 52.15 -49.98
CA SER A 195 4.66 52.85 -50.11
C SER A 195 5.41 52.42 -51.37
N ILE A 196 5.47 51.12 -51.67
CA ILE A 196 6.13 50.60 -52.89
C ILE A 196 5.44 51.14 -54.15
N ASN A 197 4.11 51.23 -54.15
CA ASN A 197 3.37 51.79 -55.29
C ASN A 197 3.62 53.30 -55.44
N SER A 198 3.68 54.04 -54.34
CA SER A 198 4.04 55.46 -54.35
C SER A 198 5.45 55.70 -54.89
N ILE A 199 6.41 54.86 -54.48
CA ILE A 199 7.79 54.87 -54.97
C ILE A 199 7.85 54.60 -56.48
N LYS A 200 7.06 53.65 -57.01
CA LYS A 200 6.97 53.42 -58.47
C LYS A 200 6.50 54.67 -59.22
N ASN A 201 5.52 55.39 -58.67
CA ASN A 201 5.04 56.64 -59.26
C ASN A 201 6.15 57.71 -59.25
N ILE A 202 6.90 57.84 -58.15
CA ILE A 202 8.05 58.76 -58.06
C ILE A 202 9.10 58.42 -59.13
N VAL A 203 9.47 57.13 -59.30
CA VAL A 203 10.41 56.71 -60.35
C VAL A 203 9.91 57.13 -61.73
N SER A 204 8.62 56.92 -62.02
CA SER A 204 8.02 57.30 -63.30
C SER A 204 8.09 58.82 -63.54
N GLU A 205 7.78 59.64 -62.53
CA GLU A 205 7.85 61.10 -62.64
C GLU A 205 9.30 61.59 -62.80
N VAL A 206 10.25 61.00 -62.09
CA VAL A 206 11.68 61.31 -62.21
C VAL A 206 12.21 60.99 -63.61
N ASP A 207 11.76 59.89 -64.22
CA ASP A 207 12.08 59.54 -65.60
C ASP A 207 11.53 60.57 -66.61
N ILE A 208 10.33 61.12 -66.36
CA ILE A 208 9.74 62.19 -67.17
C ILE A 208 10.56 63.48 -67.02
N ILE A 209 10.95 63.86 -65.80
CA ILE A 209 11.79 65.04 -65.54
C ILE A 209 13.15 64.90 -66.26
N ASN A 210 13.77 63.73 -66.20
CA ASN A 210 15.03 63.47 -66.91
C ASN A 210 14.87 63.61 -68.44
N LYS A 211 13.74 63.14 -69.00
CA LYS A 211 13.41 63.34 -70.43
C LYS A 211 13.25 64.82 -70.77
N PHE A 212 12.54 65.59 -69.94
CA PHE A 212 12.39 67.05 -70.14
C PHE A 212 13.73 67.78 -70.05
N ALA A 213 14.58 67.42 -69.10
CA ALA A 213 15.91 68.00 -68.96
C ALA A 213 16.80 67.65 -70.17
N SER A 214 16.73 66.43 -70.68
CA SER A 214 17.42 66.02 -71.92
C SER A 214 16.95 66.81 -73.15
N GLN A 215 15.62 66.93 -73.33
CA GLN A 215 15.05 67.74 -74.41
C GLN A 215 15.45 69.21 -74.30
N THR A 216 15.44 69.77 -73.09
CA THR A 216 15.86 71.15 -72.83
C THR A 216 17.34 71.36 -73.14
N ASN A 217 18.19 70.38 -72.82
CA ASN A 217 19.62 70.40 -73.15
C ASN A 217 19.84 70.44 -74.68
N VAL A 218 19.10 69.62 -75.45
CA VAL A 218 19.16 69.63 -76.92
C VAL A 218 18.67 70.97 -77.50
N LEU A 219 17.56 71.50 -76.98
CA LEU A 219 17.05 72.82 -77.38
C LEU A 219 18.07 73.94 -77.09
N ALA A 220 18.72 73.90 -75.93
CA ALA A 220 19.73 74.88 -75.54
C ALA A 220 20.99 74.79 -76.42
N ILE A 221 21.40 73.59 -76.84
CA ILE A 221 22.48 73.40 -77.82
C ILE A 221 22.11 74.03 -79.17
N ASN A 222 20.90 73.76 -79.67
CA ASN A 222 20.41 74.34 -80.92
C ASN A 222 20.36 75.88 -80.85
N ALA A 223 19.86 76.42 -79.74
CA ALA A 223 19.82 77.85 -79.48
C ALA A 223 21.24 78.48 -79.41
N SER A 224 22.22 77.82 -78.78
CA SER A 224 23.61 78.29 -78.74
C SER A 224 24.26 78.29 -80.13
N ILE A 225 23.97 77.29 -80.97
CA ILE A 225 24.46 77.22 -82.36
C ILE A 225 23.90 78.39 -83.18
N GLU A 226 22.58 78.62 -83.13
CA GLU A 226 21.95 79.71 -83.88
C GLU A 226 22.39 81.09 -83.37
N ALA A 227 22.60 81.23 -82.05
CA ALA A 227 23.17 82.44 -81.46
C ALA A 227 24.59 82.75 -81.97
N LYS A 228 25.44 81.73 -82.14
CA LYS A 228 26.78 81.89 -82.74
C LYS A 228 26.68 82.24 -84.22
N ARG A 229 25.69 81.70 -84.94
CA ARG A 229 25.43 81.99 -86.35
C ARG A 229 25.01 83.44 -86.59
N ALA A 230 24.30 84.05 -85.65
CA ALA A 230 23.89 85.46 -85.67
C ALA A 230 25.02 86.47 -85.33
N GLY A 231 26.24 86.00 -85.06
CA GLY A 231 27.42 86.87 -84.85
C GLY A 231 27.29 87.82 -83.66
N ILE A 232 27.46 89.13 -83.89
CA ILE A 232 27.48 90.16 -82.81
C ILE A 232 26.10 90.31 -82.15
N HIS A 233 25.01 90.16 -82.90
CA HIS A 233 23.65 90.30 -82.40
C HIS A 233 23.20 89.11 -81.52
N GLY A 234 23.85 87.95 -81.65
CA GLY A 234 23.51 86.73 -80.89
C GLY A 234 24.27 86.55 -79.58
N LYS A 235 25.22 87.44 -79.22
CA LYS A 235 26.07 87.27 -78.03
C LYS A 235 25.29 87.11 -76.72
N GLY A 236 24.28 87.95 -76.49
CA GLY A 236 23.43 87.85 -75.29
C GLY A 236 22.60 86.57 -75.25
N PHE A 237 22.04 86.15 -76.39
CA PHE A 237 21.25 84.93 -76.51
C PHE A 237 22.11 83.67 -76.29
N ASN A 238 23.37 83.67 -76.74
CA ASN A 238 24.30 82.57 -76.50
C ASN A 238 24.62 82.38 -74.99
N VAL A 239 24.70 83.46 -74.21
CA VAL A 239 24.91 83.36 -72.76
C VAL A 239 23.70 82.71 -72.08
N VAL A 240 22.49 83.15 -72.43
CA VAL A 240 21.25 82.55 -71.91
C VAL A 240 21.14 81.08 -72.32
N ALA A 241 21.43 80.74 -73.58
CA ALA A 241 21.42 79.36 -74.05
C ALA A 241 22.41 78.46 -73.29
N ASN A 242 23.62 78.95 -72.98
CA ASN A 242 24.57 78.20 -72.16
C ASN A 242 24.12 78.03 -70.71
N GLU A 243 23.46 79.04 -70.12
CA GLU A 243 22.90 78.95 -68.76
C GLU A 243 21.74 77.95 -68.70
N VAL A 244 20.82 77.98 -69.68
CA VAL A 244 19.74 76.99 -69.82
C VAL A 244 20.34 75.58 -69.99
N ARG A 245 21.41 75.43 -70.77
CA ARG A 245 22.13 74.16 -70.93
C ARG A 245 22.71 73.67 -69.60
N SER A 246 23.34 74.57 -68.84
CA SER A 246 23.89 74.28 -67.51
C SER A 246 22.79 73.83 -66.55
N LEU A 247 21.65 74.51 -66.54
CA LEU A 247 20.50 74.15 -65.69
C LEU A 247 19.86 72.82 -66.08
N ALA A 248 19.76 72.54 -67.39
CA ALA A 248 19.30 71.26 -67.91
C ALA A 248 20.22 70.10 -67.46
N ASN A 249 21.55 70.25 -67.58
CA ASN A 249 22.50 69.25 -67.10
C ASN A 249 22.41 69.04 -65.58
N LYS A 250 22.28 70.13 -64.79
CA LYS A 250 22.05 70.03 -63.35
C LYS A 250 20.75 69.27 -63.01
N SER A 251 19.69 69.51 -63.78
CA SER A 251 18.40 68.81 -63.61
C SER A 251 18.48 67.33 -63.95
N GLN A 252 19.26 66.95 -64.98
CA GLN A 252 19.51 65.55 -65.30
C GLN A 252 20.29 64.83 -64.19
N LEU A 253 21.35 65.46 -63.67
CA LEU A 253 22.13 64.91 -62.55
C LEU A 253 21.26 64.73 -61.30
N ALA A 254 20.47 65.75 -60.93
CA ALA A 254 19.55 65.65 -59.80
C ALA A 254 18.49 64.55 -59.98
N SER A 255 17.94 64.40 -61.20
CA SER A 255 16.97 63.33 -61.51
C SER A 255 17.62 61.95 -61.41
N TYR A 256 18.87 61.81 -61.86
CA TYR A 256 19.65 60.58 -61.73
C TYR A 256 19.89 60.20 -60.26
N ASP A 257 20.31 61.17 -59.44
CA ASP A 257 20.54 60.96 -58.00
C ASP A 257 19.24 60.56 -57.27
N ILE A 258 18.12 61.23 -57.57
CA ILE A 258 16.80 60.85 -57.03
C ILE A 258 16.42 59.43 -57.47
N GLY A 259 16.72 59.04 -58.72
CA GLY A 259 16.47 57.70 -59.24
C GLY A 259 17.24 56.62 -58.47
N ILE A 260 18.51 56.86 -58.13
CA ILE A 260 19.31 55.96 -57.29
C ILE A 260 18.66 55.82 -55.90
N ILE A 261 18.40 56.94 -55.22
CA ILE A 261 17.84 56.95 -53.86
C ILE A 261 16.47 56.24 -53.84
N THR A 262 15.63 56.48 -54.84
CA THR A 262 14.28 55.91 -54.91
C THR A 262 14.34 54.39 -55.14
N ASN A 263 15.28 53.90 -55.95
CA ASN A 263 15.51 52.46 -56.13
C ASN A 263 16.07 51.81 -54.85
N ASP A 264 16.94 52.48 -54.12
CA ASP A 264 17.43 52.00 -52.83
C ASP A 264 16.28 51.87 -51.82
N ILE A 265 15.44 52.91 -51.69
CA ILE A 265 14.25 52.88 -50.81
C ILE A 265 13.31 51.73 -51.24
N LYS A 266 13.06 51.56 -52.54
CA LYS A 266 12.26 50.45 -53.08
C LYS A 266 12.79 49.10 -52.63
N SER A 267 14.10 48.89 -52.73
CA SER A 267 14.76 47.63 -52.36
C SER A 267 14.61 47.33 -50.87
N VAL A 268 14.75 48.35 -50.01
CA VAL A 268 14.58 48.24 -48.55
C VAL A 268 13.12 47.94 -48.18
N SER A 269 12.16 48.59 -48.83
CA SER A 269 10.73 48.32 -48.62
C SER A 269 10.34 46.90 -49.03
N LEU A 270 10.79 46.42 -50.19
CA LEU A 270 10.55 45.05 -50.64
C LEU A 270 11.13 44.02 -49.68
N ARG A 271 12.37 44.25 -49.22
CA ARG A 271 13.01 43.39 -48.22
C ARG A 271 12.22 43.37 -46.90
N SER A 272 11.70 44.52 -46.47
CA SER A 272 10.88 44.62 -45.27
C SER A 272 9.58 43.82 -45.40
N ASN A 273 8.87 43.92 -46.53
CA ASN A 273 7.67 43.11 -46.79
C ASN A 273 7.98 41.62 -46.82
N GLN A 274 9.11 41.20 -47.39
CA GLN A 274 9.53 39.80 -47.36
C GLN A 274 9.74 39.31 -45.92
N LEU A 275 10.43 40.07 -45.07
CA LEU A 275 10.64 39.72 -43.66
C LEU A 275 9.32 39.63 -42.88
N LEU A 276 8.35 40.51 -43.16
CA LEU A 276 7.02 40.45 -42.56
C LEU A 276 6.26 39.17 -43.00
N ASN A 277 6.34 38.80 -44.28
CA ASN A 277 5.75 37.57 -44.80
C ASN A 277 6.36 36.30 -44.17
N GLU A 278 7.65 36.31 -43.86
CA GLU A 278 8.32 35.22 -43.14
C GLU A 278 7.97 35.19 -41.64
N LEU A 279 7.65 36.34 -41.05
CA LEU A 279 7.32 36.47 -39.64
C LEU A 279 5.88 36.03 -39.30
N LEU A 280 4.92 36.34 -40.18
CA LEU A 280 3.50 36.02 -39.98
C LEU A 280 3.24 34.53 -39.64
N PRO A 281 3.75 33.54 -40.40
CA PRO A 281 3.53 32.13 -40.06
C PRO A 281 4.21 31.70 -38.75
N LYS A 282 5.29 32.38 -38.32
CA LYS A 282 5.94 32.10 -37.04
C LYS A 282 5.07 32.55 -35.86
N ILE A 283 4.44 33.73 -35.97
CA ILE A 283 3.51 34.23 -34.95
C ILE A 283 2.23 33.38 -34.89
N GLN A 284 1.70 32.95 -36.04
CA GLN A 284 0.57 32.02 -36.07
C GLN A 284 0.88 30.69 -35.37
N LYS A 285 2.08 30.13 -35.61
CA LYS A 285 2.54 28.94 -34.88
C LYS A 285 2.65 29.19 -33.38
N ALA A 286 3.16 30.35 -32.97
CA ALA A 286 3.23 30.73 -31.56
C ALA A 286 1.84 30.82 -30.91
N SER A 287 0.87 31.47 -31.55
CA SER A 287 -0.52 31.51 -31.05
C SER A 287 -1.12 30.11 -30.92
N LYS A 288 -0.91 29.21 -31.91
CA LYS A 288 -1.36 27.82 -31.82
C LYS A 288 -0.73 27.06 -30.63
N GLN A 289 0.56 27.29 -30.37
CA GLN A 289 1.22 26.69 -29.20
C GLN A 289 0.65 27.22 -27.88
N VAL A 290 0.35 28.51 -27.80
CA VAL A 290 -0.26 29.14 -26.63
C VAL A 290 -1.68 28.60 -26.37
N GLN A 291 -2.46 28.35 -27.42
CA GLN A 291 -3.74 27.65 -27.31
C GLN A 291 -3.57 26.22 -26.77
N GLY A 292 -2.51 25.52 -27.20
CA GLY A 292 -2.13 24.22 -26.64
C GLY A 292 -1.80 24.28 -25.14
N ILE A 293 -1.09 25.32 -24.69
CA ILE A 293 -0.80 25.56 -23.25
C ILE A 293 -2.11 25.82 -22.49
N THR A 294 -3.03 26.57 -23.08
CA THR A 294 -4.34 26.86 -22.48
C THR A 294 -5.13 25.58 -22.24
N GLN A 295 -5.21 24.71 -23.23
CA GLN A 295 -5.87 23.41 -23.11
C GLN A 295 -5.16 22.52 -22.08
N ALA A 296 -3.84 22.39 -22.17
CA ALA A 296 -3.06 21.58 -21.21
C ALA A 296 -3.21 22.08 -19.77
N SER A 297 -3.30 23.39 -19.55
CA SER A 297 -3.53 23.96 -18.21
C SER A 297 -4.93 23.63 -17.69
N LYS A 298 -5.94 23.58 -18.57
CA LYS A 298 -7.30 23.14 -18.22
C LYS A 298 -7.32 21.65 -17.86
N ASP A 299 -6.67 20.81 -18.66
CA ASP A 299 -6.58 19.37 -18.38
C ASP A 299 -5.83 19.11 -17.05
N GLN A 300 -4.79 19.90 -16.75
CA GLN A 300 -4.11 19.87 -15.45
C GLN A 300 -5.03 20.24 -14.29
N GLN A 301 -5.98 21.18 -14.45
CA GLN A 301 -6.94 21.51 -13.40
C GLN A 301 -7.86 20.33 -13.10
N THR A 302 -8.37 19.66 -14.13
CA THR A 302 -9.18 18.44 -13.96
C THR A 302 -8.39 17.35 -13.25
N ALA A 303 -7.15 17.09 -13.68
CA ALA A 303 -6.30 16.08 -13.04
C ALA A 303 -6.01 16.43 -11.56
N ILE A 304 -5.86 17.71 -11.23
CA ILE A 304 -5.70 18.18 -9.85
C ILE A 304 -6.95 17.90 -9.00
N GLU A 305 -8.15 18.03 -9.56
CA GLU A 305 -9.40 17.67 -8.86
C GLU A 305 -9.46 16.17 -8.57
N GLU A 306 -9.09 15.33 -9.54
CA GLU A 306 -9.03 13.86 -9.38
C GLU A 306 -8.02 13.46 -8.28
N VAL A 307 -6.84 14.08 -8.26
CA VAL A 307 -5.85 13.80 -7.21
C VAL A 307 -6.35 14.25 -5.84
N ASN A 308 -7.04 15.40 -5.73
CA ASN A 308 -7.66 15.81 -4.47
C ASN A 308 -8.69 14.79 -3.98
N PHE A 309 -9.51 14.24 -4.88
CA PHE A 309 -10.46 13.19 -4.51
C PHE A 309 -9.75 11.93 -4.00
N ALA A 310 -8.69 11.48 -4.69
CA ALA A 310 -7.90 10.33 -4.25
C ALA A 310 -7.23 10.54 -2.87
N VAL A 311 -6.80 11.78 -2.57
CA VAL A 311 -6.25 12.14 -1.25
C VAL A 311 -7.34 12.08 -0.16
N CYS A 312 -8.57 12.47 -0.46
CA CYS A 312 -9.70 12.32 0.46
C CYS A 312 -10.00 10.84 0.77
N GLU A 313 -10.04 9.98 -0.26
CA GLU A 313 -10.20 8.53 -0.05
C GLU A 313 -9.05 7.93 0.76
N MET A 314 -7.81 8.39 0.49
CA MET A 314 -6.63 7.96 1.26
C MET A 314 -6.76 8.33 2.75
N ASN A 315 -7.27 9.52 3.05
CA ASN A 315 -7.53 9.94 4.42
C ASN A 315 -8.59 9.07 5.11
N GLU A 316 -9.63 8.64 4.40
CA GLU A 316 -10.64 7.71 4.93
C GLU A 316 -10.02 6.34 5.28
N VAL A 317 -9.25 5.77 4.34
CA VAL A 317 -8.53 4.50 4.57
C VAL A 317 -7.56 4.60 5.73
N MET A 318 -6.85 5.71 5.85
CA MET A 318 -5.94 5.96 6.97
C MET A 318 -6.66 5.98 8.32
N GLN A 319 -7.81 6.67 8.41
CA GLN A 319 -8.62 6.68 9.63
C GLN A 319 -9.14 5.28 9.96
N GLN A 320 -9.56 4.53 8.93
CA GLN A 320 -9.96 3.14 9.09
C GLN A 320 -8.81 2.26 9.61
N ASN A 321 -7.58 2.46 9.10
CA ASN A 321 -6.39 1.74 9.57
C ASN A 321 -6.06 2.06 11.03
N LYS A 322 -6.16 3.33 11.45
CA LYS A 322 -6.00 3.73 12.86
C LYS A 322 -7.05 3.06 13.76
N SER A 323 -8.31 3.03 13.31
CA SER A 323 -9.41 2.36 14.03
C SER A 323 -9.20 0.84 14.13
N ASN A 324 -8.86 0.19 13.01
CA ASN A 324 -8.58 -1.24 12.94
C ASN A 324 -7.38 -1.63 13.80
N SER A 325 -6.32 -0.84 13.77
CA SER A 325 -5.15 -1.02 14.64
C SER A 325 -5.56 -1.02 16.12
N LYS A 326 -6.33 -0.01 16.54
CA LYS A 326 -6.83 0.04 17.92
C LYS A 326 -7.66 -1.19 18.28
N TYR A 327 -8.55 -1.61 17.39
CA TYR A 327 -9.35 -2.81 17.57
C TYR A 327 -8.48 -4.09 17.68
N PHE A 328 -7.42 -4.21 16.88
CA PHE A 328 -6.49 -5.35 16.95
C PHE A 328 -5.67 -5.34 18.24
N ALA A 329 -5.21 -4.18 18.70
CA ALA A 329 -4.52 -4.05 19.98
C ALA A 329 -5.43 -4.48 21.15
N ASP A 330 -6.67 -3.99 21.19
CA ASP A 330 -7.66 -4.36 22.22
C ASP A 330 -8.02 -5.85 22.17
N SER A 331 -8.17 -6.41 20.95
CA SER A 331 -8.50 -7.83 20.76
C SER A 331 -7.34 -8.74 21.15
N SER A 332 -6.11 -8.35 20.83
CA SER A 332 -4.89 -9.04 21.24
C SER A 332 -4.79 -9.10 22.76
N LEU A 333 -5.03 -7.97 23.45
CA LEU A 333 -4.98 -7.92 24.91
C LEU A 333 -6.02 -8.84 25.56
N LYS A 334 -7.23 -8.93 24.98
CA LYS A 334 -8.26 -9.89 25.43
C LYS A 334 -7.84 -11.35 25.22
N LEU A 335 -7.24 -11.67 24.08
CA LEU A 335 -6.75 -13.03 23.80
C LEU A 335 -5.61 -13.43 24.74
N GLU A 336 -4.70 -12.49 25.04
CA GLU A 336 -3.64 -12.68 26.03
C GLU A 336 -4.22 -12.98 27.42
N GLN A 337 -5.20 -12.18 27.87
CA GLN A 337 -5.92 -12.43 29.13
C GLN A 337 -6.62 -13.79 29.17
N GLN A 338 -7.25 -14.21 28.07
CA GLN A 338 -7.90 -15.54 28.00
C GLN A 338 -6.87 -16.67 28.03
N ALA A 339 -5.73 -16.52 27.35
CA ALA A 339 -4.65 -17.49 27.41
C ALA A 339 -4.03 -17.59 28.82
N GLU A 340 -3.88 -16.46 29.50
CA GLU A 340 -3.41 -16.41 30.88
C GLU A 340 -4.42 -17.07 31.83
N GLN A 341 -5.72 -16.84 31.65
CA GLN A 341 -6.77 -17.53 32.41
C GLN A 341 -6.72 -19.05 32.20
N LEU A 342 -6.53 -19.53 30.97
CA LEU A 342 -6.37 -20.95 30.67
C LEU A 342 -5.13 -21.53 31.37
N LYS A 343 -3.98 -20.84 31.29
CA LYS A 343 -2.76 -21.23 32.00
C LYS A 343 -2.98 -21.29 33.51
N ASN A 344 -3.70 -20.31 34.09
CA ASN A 344 -3.99 -20.27 35.51
C ASN A 344 -4.88 -21.45 35.96
N VAL A 345 -5.94 -21.76 35.19
CA VAL A 345 -6.80 -22.92 35.46
C VAL A 345 -6.01 -24.23 35.40
N ILE A 346 -5.09 -24.33 34.45
CA ILE A 346 -4.29 -25.55 34.24
C ILE A 346 -3.11 -25.65 35.20
N SER A 347 -2.63 -24.54 35.76
CA SER A 347 -1.50 -24.52 36.70
C SER A 347 -1.73 -25.35 37.96
N PHE A 348 -2.99 -25.63 38.31
CA PHE A 348 -3.36 -26.58 39.36
C PHE A 348 -2.86 -28.01 39.06
N PHE A 349 -2.87 -28.41 37.79
CA PHE A 349 -2.45 -29.74 37.35
C PHE A 349 -0.94 -29.80 37.13
N LYS A 350 -0.27 -30.69 37.87
CA LYS A 350 1.14 -31.02 37.71
C LYS A 350 1.25 -32.19 36.74
N VAL A 351 1.72 -31.93 35.53
CA VAL A 351 1.87 -32.92 34.46
C VAL A 351 3.33 -33.20 34.09
#